data_AF-A0A6V7F8L2-F1
#
_entry.id   AF-A0A6V7F8L2-F1
#
_cell.length_a   1.000
_cell.length_b   1.000
_cell.length_c   1.000
_cell.angle_alpha   90.00
_cell.angle_beta   90.00
_cell.angle_gamma   90.00
#
_symmetry.space_group_name_H-M   'P 1'
#
loop_
_entity.id
_entity.type
_entity.pdbx_description
1 polymer ?
#
loop_
_entity_poly.entity_id
_entity_poly.type
_entity_poly.pdbx_seq_one_letter_code
_entity_poly.pdbx_strand_id
1 'polypeptide(L)' 'MSVSVHKDAPHLKVCEWSPELGATPYIAFEEYLTIPGLEDADIRLEFANKPSLEEVEDLRRRLKNAGLVFVVQRRT' A
#
# COMPACT_ATOMS: atom_id res chain seq x y z
N MET A 1 8.30 -26.27 11.67
CA MET A 1 7.56 -25.23 10.94
C MET A 1 8.55 -24.19 10.49
N SER A 2 8.67 -23.97 9.19
CA SER A 2 9.56 -22.94 8.63
C SER A 2 8.80 -21.62 8.49
N VAL A 3 9.54 -20.52 8.64
CA VAL A 3 9.00 -19.17 8.44
C VAL A 3 9.72 -18.58 7.25
N SER A 4 8.95 -18.21 6.21
CA SER A 4 9.47 -17.49 5.05
C SER A 4 9.12 -16.01 5.17
N VAL A 5 10.13 -15.14 5.07
CA VAL A 5 9.96 -13.69 5.11
C VAL A 5 10.29 -13.13 3.73
N HIS A 6 9.33 -12.44 3.14
CA HIS A 6 9.47 -11.75 1.86
C HIS A 6 9.39 -10.24 2.09
N LYS A 7 10.20 -9.48 1.37
CA LYS A 7 10.27 -8.02 1.47
C LYS A 7 10.25 -7.40 0.09
N ASP A 8 9.59 -6.26 -0.04
CA ASP A 8 9.58 -5.47 -1.27
C ASP A 8 9.53 -3.97 -0.98
N ALA A 9 9.97 -3.15 -1.93
CA ALA A 9 9.91 -1.69 -1.88
C ALA A 9 8.97 -1.18 -2.98
N PRO A 10 7.65 -1.36 -2.80
CA PRO A 10 6.68 -1.08 -3.86
C PRO A 10 6.57 0.41 -4.15
N HIS A 11 6.29 0.73 -5.41
CA HIS A 11 5.94 2.08 -5.80
C HIS A 11 4.57 2.45 -5.22
N LEU A 12 4.55 3.53 -4.43
CA LEU A 12 3.33 4.02 -3.81
C LEU A 12 2.66 5.05 -4.73
N LYS A 13 1.37 4.86 -4.99
CA LYS A 13 0.51 5.77 -5.74
C LYS A 13 -0.65 6.23 -4.86
N VAL A 14 -1.04 7.50 -4.94
CA VAL A 14 -2.30 7.95 -4.33
C VAL A 14 -3.42 7.79 -5.35
N CYS A 15 -4.52 7.20 -4.91
CA CYS A 15 -5.72 6.99 -5.70
C CYS A 15 -6.92 7.56 -4.96
N GLU A 16 -7.91 8.02 -5.71
CA GLU A 16 -9.21 8.40 -5.19
C GLU A 16 -10.26 7.41 -5.68
N TRP A 17 -11.17 7.04 -4.79
CA TRP A 17 -12.40 6.38 -5.21
C TRP A 17 -13.34 7.41 -5.84
N SER A 18 -14.27 6.94 -6.68
CA SER A 18 -15.30 7.81 -7.24
C SER A 18 -16.03 8.55 -6.10
N PRO A 19 -16.17 9.89 -6.15
CA PRO A 19 -16.81 10.69 -5.10
C PRO A 19 -18.23 10.23 -4.75
N GLU A 20 -18.91 9.62 -5.72
CA GLU A 20 -20.27 9.09 -5.62
C GLU A 20 -20.41 7.95 -4.60
N LEU A 21 -19.30 7.29 -4.25
CA LEU A 21 -19.28 6.17 -3.29
C LEU A 21 -18.91 6.62 -1.87
N GLY A 22 -18.75 7.93 -1.63
CA GLY A 22 -18.44 8.48 -0.30
C GLY A 22 -17.08 8.04 0.26
N ALA A 23 -16.20 7.57 -0.62
CA ALA A 23 -14.96 6.92 -0.25
C ALA A 23 -13.78 7.90 -0.17
N THR A 24 -12.78 7.51 0.61
CA THR A 24 -11.61 8.34 0.95
C THR A 24 -10.46 8.09 -0.03
N PRO A 25 -9.56 9.05 -0.23
CA PRO A 25 -8.29 8.79 -0.91
C PRO A 25 -7.53 7.66 -0.20
N TYR A 26 -6.74 6.88 -0.94
CA TYR A 26 -5.97 5.75 -0.44
C TYR A 26 -4.61 5.66 -1.14
N ILE A 27 -3.67 4.91 -0.55
CA ILE A 27 -2.36 4.66 -1.18
C ILE A 27 -2.35 3.23 -1.74
N ALA A 28 -2.25 3.09 -3.06
CA ALA A 28 -2.13 1.82 -3.75
C ALA A 28 -0.67 1.46 -4.04
N PHE A 29 -0.43 0.16 -4.18
CA PHE A 29 0.87 -0.41 -4.55
C PHE A 29 0.83 -0.60 -6.07
N GLU A 30 1.58 0.23 -6.80
CA GLU A 30 1.30 0.48 -8.22
C GLU A 30 1.58 -0.74 -9.12
N GLU A 31 2.56 -1.60 -8.80
CA GLU A 31 2.77 -2.91 -9.44
C GLU A 31 4.02 -3.63 -8.87
N TYR A 32 4.09 -4.95 -9.11
CA TYR A 32 5.23 -5.87 -8.91
C TYR A 32 5.65 -6.13 -7.47
N LEU A 33 4.76 -6.72 -6.67
CA LEU A 33 5.23 -7.47 -5.51
C LEU A 33 5.95 -8.72 -6.01
N THR A 34 7.26 -8.77 -5.84
CA THR A 34 8.11 -9.95 -6.05
C THR A 34 7.87 -11.04 -4.99
N ILE A 35 6.80 -10.91 -4.20
CA ILE A 35 6.41 -11.81 -3.13
C ILE A 35 5.57 -12.94 -3.73
N PRO A 36 6.03 -14.19 -3.69
CA PRO A 36 5.30 -15.32 -4.27
C PRO A 36 3.89 -15.45 -3.68
N GLY A 37 2.88 -15.65 -4.52
CA GLY A 37 1.49 -15.81 -4.13
C GLY A 37 0.77 -14.51 -3.74
N LEU A 38 1.25 -13.36 -4.24
CA LEU A 38 0.58 -12.05 -4.17
C LEU A 38 0.52 -11.37 -5.54
N GLU A 39 0.77 -12.12 -6.62
CA GLU A 39 0.84 -11.62 -7.99
C GLU A 39 -0.50 -11.00 -8.44
N ASP A 40 -1.62 -11.56 -7.98
CA ASP A 40 -2.98 -11.11 -8.31
C ASP A 40 -3.66 -10.32 -7.16
N ALA A 41 -2.90 -9.92 -6.13
CA ALA A 41 -3.46 -9.24 -4.96
C ALA A 41 -3.45 -7.72 -5.12
N ASP A 42 -4.60 -7.08 -4.90
CA ASP A 42 -4.68 -5.61 -4.75
C ASP A 42 -4.32 -5.23 -3.30
N ILE A 43 -3.18 -4.56 -3.13
CA ILE A 43 -2.68 -4.10 -1.83
C ILE A 43 -2.74 -2.58 -1.76
N ARG A 44 -3.39 -2.08 -0.71
CA ARG A 44 -3.58 -0.65 -0.48
C ARG A 44 -3.63 -0.29 1.00
N LEU A 45 -3.28 0.96 1.30
CA LEU A 45 -3.45 1.59 2.61
C LEU A 45 -4.71 2.46 2.55
N GLU A 46 -5.75 2.04 3.26
CA GLU A 46 -6.99 2.79 3.46
C GLU A 46 -6.97 3.54 4.79
N PHE A 47 -7.77 4.61 4.88
CA PHE A 47 -7.81 5.48 6.05
C PHE A 47 -9.21 5.54 6.64
N ALA A 48 -9.33 5.17 7.92
CA ALA A 48 -10.62 5.20 8.62
C ALA A 48 -11.13 6.63 8.87
N ASN A 49 -10.22 7.57 9.08
CA ASN A 49 -10.53 8.99 9.24
C ASN A 49 -10.45 9.62 7.87
N LYS A 50 -11.54 10.17 7.33
CA LYS A 50 -11.67 10.70 5.97
C LYS A 50 -10.65 11.81 5.67
N PRO A 51 -9.43 11.49 5.21
CA PRO A 51 -8.41 12.51 5.01
C PRO A 51 -8.67 13.18 3.66
N SER A 52 -8.19 14.39 3.53
CA SER A 52 -8.12 15.05 2.22
C SER A 52 -7.07 14.38 1.33
N LEU A 53 -7.18 14.58 0.01
CA LEU A 53 -6.20 14.10 -0.96
C LEU A 53 -4.79 14.61 -0.65
N GLU A 54 -4.67 15.89 -0.30
CA GLU A 54 -3.40 16.54 0.03
C GLU A 54 -2.72 15.89 1.23
N GLU A 55 -3.47 15.54 2.28
CA GLU A 55 -2.94 14.83 3.45
C GLU A 55 -2.39 13.44 3.07
N VAL A 56 -3.10 12.73 2.19
CA VAL A 56 -2.66 11.42 1.71
C VAL A 56 -1.43 11.53 0.81
N GLU A 57 -1.35 12.56 -0.05
CA GLU A 57 -0.15 12.82 -0.86
C GLU A 57 1.08 13.20 -0.02
N ASP A 58 0.90 14.02 1.00
CA ASP A 58 1.98 14.34 1.94
C ASP A 58 2.45 13.07 2.67
N LEU A 59 1.52 12.25 3.16
CA LEU A 59 1.85 10.97 3.78
C LEU A 59 2.61 10.05 2.82
N ARG A 60 2.16 9.92 1.57
CA ARG A 60 2.87 9.13 0.54
C ARG A 60 4.30 9.62 0.36
N ARG A 61 4.52 10.93 0.28
CA ARG A 61 5.88 11.52 0.17
C ARG A 61 6.72 11.19 1.40
N ARG A 62 6.17 11.30 2.60
CA ARG A 62 6.86 10.96 3.85
C ARG A 62 7.24 9.48 3.92
N LEU A 63 6.34 8.58 3.54
CA LEU A 63 6.61 7.13 3.47
C LEU A 63 7.71 6.80 2.46
N LYS A 64 7.67 7.42 1.28
CA LYS A 64 8.73 7.27 0.27
C LYS A 64 10.09 7.75 0.79
N ASN A 65 10.14 8.93 1.39
CA ASN A 65 11.38 9.51 1.93
C ASN A 65 11.93 8.70 3.11
N ALA A 66 11.06 8.07 3.89
CA ALA A 66 11.44 7.15 4.96
C ALA A 66 11.94 5.78 4.45
N GLY A 67 11.81 5.49 3.15
CA GLY A 67 12.21 4.20 2.57
C GLY A 67 11.29 3.06 3.00
N LEU A 68 9.96 3.25 2.92
CA LEU A 68 9.00 2.21 3.27
C LEU A 68 9.28 0.88 2.56
N VAL A 69 9.28 -0.21 3.33
CA VAL A 69 9.42 -1.59 2.86
C VAL A 69 8.18 -2.38 3.28
N PHE A 70 7.56 -3.08 2.34
CA PHE A 70 6.49 -4.02 2.58
C PHE A 70 7.06 -5.38 2.98
N VAL A 71 6.55 -5.98 4.05
CA VAL A 71 7.07 -7.24 4.60
C VAL A 71 5.94 -8.23 4.81
N VAL A 72 6.10 -9.44 4.29
CA VAL A 72 5.15 -10.54 4.44
C VAL A 72 5.84 -11.72 5.09
N GLN A 73 5.27 -12.22 6.17
CA GLN A 73 5.77 -13.39 6.89
C GLN A 73 4.75 -14.52 6.80
N ARG A 74 5.13 -15.63 6.17
CA ARG A 74 4.27 -16.82 6.03
C ARG A 74 4.82 -17.96 6.90
N ARG A 75 3.91 -18.64 7.58
CA ARG A 75 4.20 -19.92 8.25
C ARG A 75 3.90 -21.02 7.25
N THR A 76 4.91 -21.83 6.95
CA THR A 76 4.82 -23.05 6.11
C THR A 76 4.93 -24.29 6.98
#